data_AF-A0A958F870-F1
#
_entry.id   AF-A0A958F870-F1
#
_cell.length_a   1.000
_cell.length_b   1.000
_cell.length_c   1.000
_cell.angle_alpha   90.00
_cell.angle_beta   90.00
_cell.angle_gamma   90.00
#
_symmetry.space_group_name_H-M   'P 1'
#
loop_
_entity.id
_entity.type
_entity.pdbx_description
1 polymer ?
#
loop_
_entity_poly.entity_id
_entity_poly.type
_entity_poly.pdbx_seq_one_letter_code
_entity_poly.pdbx_strand_id
1 'polypeptide(L)'
;MLKRSIYMMTVFFLAMLLWQCGRGPESMSSDMSRRLAMMPASDGLVYVNLDQIRASDFYQLFLDSLDGKMNHDRRMSEFIEVTGVDPRKDVQEIYAAVNPGKGSGEERFLAVVIGRYDPEKVIRYIEENDQHQKLAREDYNGLTLFSDAHGNGPSFAFV
;
A
#
# COMPACT_ATOMS: atom_id res chain seq x y z
N MET A 1 -47.78 28.19 27.41
CA MET A 1 -46.66 28.28 26.43
C MET A 1 -45.51 27.32 26.73
N LEU A 2 -45.15 27.08 28.00
CA LEU A 2 -44.01 26.21 28.38
C LEU A 2 -44.06 24.77 27.84
N LYS A 3 -45.24 24.12 27.84
CA LYS A 3 -45.39 22.74 27.33
C LYS A 3 -45.08 22.60 25.83
N ARG A 4 -45.46 23.59 24.99
CA ARG A 4 -45.18 23.57 23.54
C ARG A 4 -43.69 23.72 23.23
N SER A 5 -42.96 24.48 24.06
CA SER A 5 -41.51 24.66 23.94
C SER A 5 -40.75 23.36 24.24
N ILE A 6 -41.19 22.60 25.26
CA ILE A 6 -40.59 21.32 25.64
C ILE A 6 -40.73 20.30 24.51
N TYR A 7 -41.92 20.14 23.91
CA TYR A 7 -42.12 19.21 22.80
C TYR A 7 -41.24 19.52 21.59
N MET A 8 -41.08 20.81 21.27
CA MET A 8 -40.28 21.23 20.12
C MET A 8 -38.79 20.94 20.32
N MET A 9 -38.28 21.11 21.55
CA MET A 9 -36.90 20.82 21.91
C MET A 9 -36.62 19.30 21.93
N THR A 10 -37.58 18.49 22.39
CA THR A 10 -37.45 17.02 22.36
C THR A 10 -37.43 16.48 20.92
N VAL A 11 -38.27 16.99 20.02
CA VAL A 11 -38.28 16.58 18.61
C VAL A 11 -36.97 16.96 17.91
N PHE A 12 -36.42 18.14 18.20
CA PHE A 12 -35.13 18.57 17.65
C PHE A 12 -33.98 17.66 18.12
N PHE A 13 -33.94 17.33 19.42
CA PHE A 13 -32.93 16.41 19.96
C PHE A 13 -33.06 15.00 19.36
N LEU A 14 -34.28 14.51 19.16
CA LEU A 14 -34.53 13.21 18.53
C LEU A 14 -34.08 13.19 17.06
N ALA A 15 -34.37 14.26 16.32
CA ALA A 15 -33.92 14.41 14.93
C ALA A 15 -32.39 14.47 14.82
N MET A 16 -31.72 15.14 15.77
CA MET A 16 -30.27 15.24 15.79
C MET A 16 -29.60 13.90 16.14
N LEU A 17 -30.21 13.10 17.03
CA LEU A 17 -29.76 11.74 17.35
C LEU A 17 -29.93 10.78 16.16
N LEU A 18 -31.02 10.91 15.41
CA LEU A 18 -31.23 10.12 14.18
C LEU A 18 -30.27 10.51 13.04
N TRP A 19 -29.79 11.76 13.02
CA TRP A 19 -28.82 12.20 12.00
C TRP A 19 -27.40 11.66 12.23
N GLN A 20 -27.05 11.34 13.47
CA GLN A 20 -25.73 10.77 13.80
C GLN A 20 -25.61 9.27 13.45
N CYS A 21 -26.72 8.54 13.31
CA CYS A 21 -26.72 7.13 12.92
C CYS A 21 -26.44 6.87 11.42
N GLY A 22 -26.29 7.91 10.60
CA GLY A 22 -26.04 7.77 9.15
C GLY A 22 -24.58 7.65 8.73
N ARG A 23 -23.62 7.95 9.62
CA ARG A 23 -22.19 7.77 9.34
C ARG A 23 -21.73 6.43 9.88
N GLY A 24 -22.10 5.36 9.16
CA GLY A 24 -21.38 4.10 9.29
C GLY A 24 -19.90 4.29 8.93
N PRO A 25 -19.00 3.40 9.38
CA PRO A 25 -17.64 3.41 8.87
C PRO A 25 -17.70 3.40 7.33
N GLU A 26 -16.97 4.33 6.68
CA GLU A 26 -16.89 4.34 5.23
C GLU A 26 -16.54 2.94 4.76
N SER A 27 -17.43 2.35 3.94
CA SER A 27 -17.20 1.02 3.41
C SER A 27 -15.89 1.01 2.64
N MET A 28 -15.09 -0.03 2.86
CA MET A 28 -13.86 -0.26 2.11
C MET A 28 -14.13 -0.12 0.61
N SER A 29 -13.30 0.66 -0.10
CA SER A 29 -13.53 0.90 -1.53
C SER A 29 -13.56 -0.44 -2.29
N SER A 30 -14.36 -0.51 -3.35
CA SER A 30 -14.44 -1.70 -4.20
C SER A 30 -13.09 -2.07 -4.79
N ASP A 31 -12.24 -1.07 -5.03
CA ASP A 31 -10.90 -1.24 -5.59
C ASP A 31 -9.94 -1.85 -4.56
N MET A 32 -9.98 -1.38 -3.31
CA MET A 32 -9.21 -1.99 -2.22
C MET A 32 -9.63 -3.45 -2.02
N SER A 33 -10.94 -3.73 -1.99
CA SER A 33 -11.45 -5.10 -1.85
C SER A 33 -10.96 -6.03 -2.98
N ARG A 34 -10.96 -5.53 -4.21
CA ARG A 34 -10.44 -6.28 -5.36
C ARG A 34 -8.93 -6.51 -5.25
N ARG A 35 -8.17 -5.49 -4.82
CA ARG A 35 -6.70 -5.58 -4.65
C ARG A 35 -6.31 -6.54 -3.55
N LEU A 36 -7.04 -6.55 -2.43
CA LEU A 36 -6.84 -7.53 -1.37
C LEU A 36 -7.16 -8.95 -1.81
N ALA A 37 -8.15 -9.15 -2.68
CA ALA A 37 -8.46 -10.46 -3.24
C ALA A 37 -7.36 -11.00 -4.17
N MET A 38 -6.47 -10.15 -4.70
CA MET A 38 -5.32 -10.57 -5.50
C MET A 38 -4.14 -11.01 -4.62
N MET A 39 -4.12 -10.64 -3.34
CA MET A 39 -3.05 -11.02 -2.42
C MET A 39 -3.17 -12.51 -2.05
N PRO A 40 -2.04 -13.21 -1.83
CA PRO A 40 -2.06 -14.57 -1.33
C PRO A 40 -2.66 -14.62 0.08
N ALA A 41 -3.14 -15.80 0.46
CA ALA A 41 -3.49 -16.06 1.84
C ALA A 41 -2.26 -15.80 2.72
N SER A 42 -2.42 -14.92 3.72
CA SER A 42 -1.35 -14.54 4.62
C SER A 42 -1.80 -14.39 6.06
N ASP A 43 -0.88 -14.63 6.99
CA ASP A 43 -1.08 -14.43 8.43
C ASP A 43 -1.17 -12.95 8.79
N GLY A 44 -0.55 -12.08 7.99
CA GLY A 44 -0.67 -10.64 8.11
C GLY A 44 -0.71 -9.93 6.77
N LEU A 45 -1.38 -8.78 6.76
CA LEU A 45 -1.56 -7.94 5.60
C LEU A 45 -1.42 -6.49 6.01
N VAL A 46 -0.62 -5.74 5.27
CA VAL A 46 -0.43 -4.30 5.43
C VAL A 46 -0.91 -3.61 4.16
N TYR A 47 -1.70 -2.57 4.33
CA TYR A 47 -2.13 -1.68 3.25
C TYR A 47 -1.83 -0.23 3.63
N VAL A 48 -1.25 0.52 2.69
CA VAL A 48 -1.02 1.95 2.83
C VAL A 48 -1.51 2.67 1.57
N ASN A 49 -2.43 3.62 1.74
CA ASN A 49 -2.83 4.55 0.69
C ASN A 49 -2.01 5.85 0.81
N LEU A 50 -0.86 5.90 0.15
CA LEU A 50 0.03 7.05 0.16
C LEU A 50 -0.63 8.30 -0.44
N ASP A 51 -1.43 8.13 -1.49
CA ASP A 51 -2.15 9.25 -2.11
C ASP A 51 -3.07 9.98 -1.12
N GLN A 52 -3.76 9.26 -0.24
CA GLN A 52 -4.63 9.85 0.77
C GLN A 52 -3.87 10.43 1.97
N ILE A 53 -2.78 9.78 2.40
CA ILE A 53 -2.06 10.23 3.59
C ILE A 53 -1.01 11.30 3.29
N ARG A 54 -0.66 11.57 2.03
CA ARG A 54 0.41 12.51 1.63
C ARG A 54 0.34 13.89 2.27
N ALA A 55 -0.87 14.40 2.50
CA ALA A 55 -1.07 15.72 3.12
C ALA A 55 -1.06 15.70 4.66
N SER A 56 -0.87 14.54 5.28
CA SER A 56 -0.93 14.35 6.74
C SER A 56 0.46 14.38 7.38
N ASP A 57 0.50 14.70 8.67
CA ASP A 57 1.71 14.61 9.49
C ASP A 57 2.23 13.17 9.59
N PHE A 58 1.35 12.17 9.48
CA PHE A 58 1.74 10.76 9.43
C PHE A 58 2.60 10.44 8.21
N TYR A 59 2.37 11.10 7.07
CA TYR A 59 3.21 10.90 5.89
C TYR A 59 4.63 11.46 6.08
N GLN A 60 4.80 12.52 6.87
CA GLN A 60 6.14 12.99 7.24
C GLN A 60 6.88 11.93 8.06
N LEU A 61 6.20 11.29 9.04
CA LEU A 61 6.79 10.17 9.78
C LEU A 61 7.17 8.99 8.87
N PHE A 62 6.34 8.70 7.87
CA PHE A 62 6.65 7.69 6.87
C PHE A 62 7.89 8.07 6.04
N LEU A 63 7.97 9.31 5.55
CA LEU A 63 9.12 9.81 4.83
C LEU A 63 10.39 9.80 5.70
N ASP A 64 10.32 10.23 6.95
CA ASP A 64 11.45 10.20 7.88
C ASP A 64 11.98 8.76 8.07
N SER A 65 11.08 7.77 8.10
CA SER A 65 11.46 6.35 8.17
C SER A 65 12.15 5.84 6.90
N LEU A 66 11.85 6.44 5.74
CA LEU A 66 12.49 6.14 4.46
C LEU A 66 13.78 6.94 4.24
N ASP A 67 13.84 8.17 4.72
CA ASP A 67 14.91 9.13 4.47
C ASP A 67 16.23 8.72 5.13
N GLY A 68 16.16 8.01 6.26
CA GLY A 68 17.33 7.31 6.84
C GLY A 68 17.94 6.25 5.92
N LYS A 69 17.24 5.83 4.86
CA LYS A 69 17.69 4.86 3.85
C LYS A 69 17.83 5.46 2.43
N MET A 70 17.09 6.52 2.09
CA MET A 70 16.98 7.03 0.72
C MET A 70 17.77 8.33 0.45
N ASN A 71 17.85 9.28 1.39
CA ASN A 71 18.37 10.62 1.12
C ASN A 71 19.88 10.71 0.87
N HIS A 72 20.63 9.65 1.20
CA HIS A 72 22.08 9.58 1.00
C HIS A 72 22.48 8.39 0.12
N ASP A 73 21.51 7.65 -0.43
CA ASP A 73 21.79 6.49 -1.25
C ASP A 73 21.97 6.91 -2.70
N ARG A 74 23.23 6.90 -3.18
CA ARG A 74 23.56 7.15 -4.59
C ARG A 74 22.71 6.29 -5.53
N ARG A 75 22.31 5.08 -5.10
CA ARG A 75 21.47 4.17 -5.87
C ARG A 75 20.03 4.68 -6.03
N MET A 76 19.51 5.46 -5.09
CA MET A 76 18.17 6.05 -5.23
C MET A 76 18.19 7.17 -6.27
N SER A 77 19.20 8.04 -6.24
CA SER A 77 19.36 9.07 -7.27
C SER A 77 19.55 8.47 -8.67
N GLU A 78 20.37 7.42 -8.77
CA GLU A 78 20.60 6.68 -10.02
C GLU A 78 19.33 5.97 -10.50
N PHE A 79 18.57 5.35 -9.59
CA PHE A 79 17.26 4.78 -9.90
C PHE A 79 16.30 5.82 -10.48
N ILE A 80 16.17 6.99 -9.84
CA ILE A 80 15.31 8.08 -10.32
C ILE A 80 15.78 8.58 -11.68
N GLU A 81 17.09 8.74 -11.88
CA GLU A 81 17.67 9.22 -13.14
C GLU A 81 17.41 8.26 -14.30
N VAL A 82 17.60 6.96 -14.09
CA VAL A 82 17.46 5.94 -15.14
C VAL A 82 15.99 5.61 -15.42
N THR A 83 15.19 5.44 -14.38
CA THR A 83 13.79 5.02 -14.53
C THR A 83 12.82 6.18 -14.74
N GLY A 84 13.19 7.38 -14.26
CA GLY A 84 12.32 8.55 -14.17
C GLY A 84 11.29 8.47 -13.04
N VAL A 85 11.35 7.44 -12.18
CA VAL A 85 10.38 7.17 -11.12
C VAL A 85 10.87 7.77 -9.80
N ASP A 86 10.10 8.70 -9.25
CA ASP A 86 10.28 9.23 -7.89
C ASP A 86 9.31 8.53 -6.94
N PRO A 87 9.77 7.60 -6.08
CA PRO A 87 8.88 6.83 -5.20
C PRO A 87 8.02 7.71 -4.28
N ARG A 88 8.44 8.94 -3.97
CA ARG A 88 7.67 9.87 -3.12
C ARG A 88 6.46 10.44 -3.85
N LYS A 89 6.55 10.60 -5.17
CA LYS A 89 5.50 11.23 -6.01
C LYS A 89 4.68 10.24 -6.81
N ASP A 90 5.31 9.12 -7.18
CA ASP A 90 4.77 8.21 -8.18
C ASP A 90 4.13 6.98 -7.54
N VAL A 91 4.54 6.55 -6.35
CA VAL A 91 3.86 5.45 -5.64
C VAL A 91 2.61 5.96 -4.91
N GLN A 92 1.48 5.33 -5.19
CA GLN A 92 0.16 5.70 -4.68
C GLN A 92 -0.30 4.77 -3.56
N GLU A 93 -0.07 3.46 -3.72
CA GLU A 93 -0.50 2.45 -2.76
C GLU A 93 0.54 1.35 -2.61
N ILE A 94 0.60 0.78 -1.41
CA ILE A 94 1.45 -0.38 -1.11
C ILE A 94 0.58 -1.43 -0.40
N TYR A 95 0.63 -2.66 -0.91
CA TYR A 95 0.07 -3.83 -0.26
C TYR A 95 1.22 -4.77 0.08
N ALA A 96 1.28 -5.27 1.31
CA ALA A 96 2.27 -6.24 1.71
C ALA A 96 1.61 -7.41 2.45
N ALA A 97 1.81 -8.62 1.95
CA ALA A 97 1.41 -9.85 2.61
C ALA A 97 2.63 -10.46 3.31
N VAL A 98 2.45 -10.82 4.57
CA VAL A 98 3.49 -11.43 5.42
C VAL A 98 2.99 -12.76 5.95
N ASN A 99 3.78 -13.80 5.72
CA ASN A 99 3.68 -15.08 6.38
C ASN A 99 4.95 -15.29 7.21
N PRO A 100 4.95 -14.90 8.50
CA PRO A 100 6.06 -15.19 9.39
C PRO A 100 6.06 -16.69 9.63
N GLY A 101 6.89 -17.43 8.90
CA GLY A 101 6.99 -18.88 9.02
C GLY A 101 7.19 -19.31 10.48
N LYS A 102 6.67 -20.49 10.86
CA LYS A 102 6.79 -21.03 12.24
C LYS A 102 8.15 -21.69 12.51
N GLY A 103 9.23 -21.04 12.07
CA GLY A 103 10.59 -21.56 12.09
C GLY A 103 10.98 -22.31 10.80
N SER A 104 12.25 -22.20 10.45
CA SER A 104 12.91 -22.72 9.24
C SER A 104 12.46 -22.12 7.90
N GLY A 105 12.99 -20.94 7.55
CA GLY A 105 13.24 -20.55 6.16
C GLY A 105 12.05 -20.27 5.23
N GLU A 106 10.81 -20.46 5.68
CA GLU A 106 9.59 -20.26 4.87
C GLU A 106 8.92 -18.90 5.09
N GLU A 107 9.67 -17.86 5.48
CA GLU A 107 9.13 -16.51 5.52
C GLU A 107 8.80 -16.05 4.10
N ARG A 108 7.51 -15.98 3.78
CA ARG A 108 7.05 -15.49 2.47
C ARG A 108 6.54 -14.08 2.61
N PHE A 109 7.18 -13.19 1.88
CA PHE A 109 6.80 -11.78 1.77
C PHE A 109 6.41 -11.49 0.33
N LEU A 110 5.23 -10.89 0.13
CA LEU A 110 4.85 -10.31 -1.15
C LEU A 110 4.55 -8.83 -0.96
N ALA A 111 5.18 -7.98 -1.76
CA ALA A 111 4.82 -6.56 -1.86
C ALA A 111 4.28 -6.23 -3.26
N VAL A 112 3.10 -5.62 -3.31
CA VAL A 112 2.52 -5.05 -4.53
C VAL A 112 2.56 -3.54 -4.40
N VAL A 113 3.29 -2.90 -5.30
CA VAL A 113 3.49 -1.46 -5.34
C VAL A 113 2.68 -0.91 -6.51
N ILE A 114 1.78 0.03 -6.23
CA ILE A 114 0.90 0.60 -7.24
C ILE A 114 1.20 2.08 -7.41
N GLY A 115 1.35 2.55 -8.65
CA GLY A 115 1.63 3.94 -8.89
C GLY A 115 1.50 4.44 -10.32
N ARG A 116 2.02 5.64 -10.55
CA ARG A 116 2.04 6.35 -11.83
C ARG A 116 3.44 6.29 -12.42
N TYR A 117 3.86 5.11 -12.83
CA TYR A 117 5.17 4.89 -13.42
C TYR A 117 5.07 3.80 -14.49
N ASP A 118 6.19 3.53 -15.17
CA ASP A 118 6.30 2.43 -16.14
C ASP A 118 6.95 1.22 -15.43
N PRO A 119 6.18 0.16 -15.11
CA PRO A 119 6.71 -1.00 -14.40
C PRO A 119 7.88 -1.65 -15.13
N GLU A 120 7.88 -1.65 -16.46
CA GLU A 120 8.95 -2.27 -17.27
C GLU A 120 10.28 -1.51 -17.15
N LYS A 121 10.26 -0.20 -16.87
CA LYS A 121 11.50 0.54 -16.57
C LYS A 121 12.06 0.16 -15.22
N VAL A 122 11.20 -0.02 -14.22
CA VAL A 122 11.61 -0.44 -12.87
C VAL A 122 12.20 -1.84 -12.91
N ILE A 123 11.52 -2.79 -13.56
CA ILE A 123 11.98 -4.17 -13.68
C ILE A 123 13.29 -4.26 -14.44
N ARG A 124 13.41 -3.59 -15.59
CA ARG A 124 14.66 -3.56 -16.35
C ARG A 124 15.81 -2.98 -15.54
N TYR A 125 15.59 -1.90 -14.79
CA TYR A 125 16.61 -1.36 -13.90
C TYR A 125 17.06 -2.38 -12.85
N ILE A 126 16.12 -3.13 -12.25
CA ILE A 126 16.45 -4.17 -11.27
C ILE A 126 17.28 -5.30 -11.93
N GLU A 127 16.85 -5.80 -13.10
CA GLU A 127 17.56 -6.86 -13.82
C GLU A 127 18.97 -6.43 -14.29
N GLU A 128 19.16 -5.17 -14.64
CA GLU A 128 20.45 -4.63 -15.10
C GLU A 128 21.42 -4.35 -13.95
N ASN A 129 20.91 -3.95 -12.77
CA ASN A 129 21.73 -3.52 -11.64
C ASN A 129 21.95 -4.59 -10.57
N ASP A 130 21.19 -5.69 -10.59
CA ASP A 130 21.42 -6.84 -9.72
C ASP A 130 22.04 -8.00 -10.50
N GLN A 131 23.37 -7.90 -10.71
CA GLN A 131 24.16 -8.88 -11.49
C GLN A 131 24.12 -10.32 -10.94
N HIS A 132 23.57 -10.53 -9.74
CA HIS A 132 23.47 -11.84 -9.10
C HIS A 132 22.04 -12.39 -9.01
N GLN A 133 21.01 -11.62 -9.40
CA GLN A 133 19.62 -12.07 -9.40
C GLN A 133 19.03 -12.05 -10.80
N LYS A 134 18.95 -13.23 -11.42
CA LYS A 134 17.92 -13.42 -12.45
C LYS A 134 16.57 -13.46 -11.75
N LEU A 135 15.70 -12.53 -12.07
CA LEU A 135 14.33 -12.55 -11.57
C LEU A 135 13.55 -13.68 -12.24
N ALA A 136 12.94 -14.55 -11.44
CA ALA A 136 11.87 -15.40 -11.91
C ALA A 136 10.59 -14.57 -12.05
N ARG A 137 9.84 -14.84 -13.11
CA ARG A 137 8.53 -14.22 -13.38
C ARG A 137 7.45 -15.28 -13.23
N GLU A 138 6.42 -14.99 -12.44
CA GLU A 138 5.26 -15.86 -12.26
C GLU A 138 3.97 -15.04 -12.40
N ASP A 139 3.01 -15.54 -13.17
CA ASP A 139 1.68 -14.92 -13.24
C ASP A 139 0.81 -15.43 -12.08
N TYR A 140 0.35 -14.51 -11.23
CA TYR A 140 -0.45 -14.81 -10.05
C TYR A 140 -1.63 -13.84 -9.93
N ASN A 141 -2.86 -14.35 -10.01
CA ASN A 141 -4.08 -13.54 -9.88
C ASN A 141 -4.12 -12.27 -10.77
N GLY A 142 -3.50 -12.32 -11.95
CA GLY A 142 -3.41 -11.19 -12.87
C GLY A 142 -2.28 -10.19 -12.57
N LEU A 143 -1.41 -10.50 -11.62
CA LEU A 143 -0.17 -9.79 -11.33
C LEU A 143 1.02 -10.60 -11.86
N THR A 144 2.00 -9.93 -12.44
CA THR A 144 3.31 -10.55 -12.68
C THR A 144 4.16 -10.38 -11.43
N LEU A 145 4.40 -11.49 -10.74
CA LEU A 145 5.28 -11.55 -9.58
C LEU A 145 6.72 -11.74 -10.03
N PHE A 146 7.60 -11.00 -9.38
CA PHE A 146 9.04 -11.08 -9.54
C PHE A 146 9.65 -11.59 -8.23
N SER A 147 10.42 -12.66 -8.31
CA SER A 147 11.14 -13.23 -7.16
C SER A 147 12.57 -13.56 -7.55
N ASP A 148 13.41 -13.83 -6.56
CA ASP A 148 14.68 -14.52 -6.80
C ASP A 148 14.41 -15.85 -7.54
N ALA A 149 15.27 -16.22 -8.49
CA ALA A 149 15.20 -17.48 -9.22
C ALA A 149 15.21 -18.72 -8.31
N HIS A 150 15.75 -18.59 -7.10
CA HIS A 150 15.74 -19.67 -6.10
C HIS A 150 14.43 -19.75 -5.30
N GLY A 151 13.51 -18.80 -5.45
CA GLY A 151 12.18 -18.82 -4.83
C GLY A 151 12.15 -18.64 -3.30
N ASN A 152 13.32 -18.39 -2.69
CA ASN A 152 13.48 -18.28 -1.23
C ASN A 152 13.47 -16.82 -0.73
N GLY A 153 13.36 -15.87 -1.65
CA GLY A 153 13.37 -14.43 -1.35
C GLY A 153 11.98 -13.80 -1.35
N PRO A 154 11.89 -12.52 -0.96
CA PRO A 154 10.65 -11.76 -1.11
C PRO A 154 10.23 -11.70 -2.59
N SER A 155 8.92 -11.70 -2.81
CA SER A 155 8.31 -11.48 -4.12
C SER A 155 7.76 -10.07 -4.22
N PHE A 156 7.75 -9.52 -5.42
CA PHE A 156 7.28 -8.15 -5.68
C PHE A 156 6.44 -8.09 -6.94
N ALA A 157 5.49 -7.15 -6.99
CA ALA A 157 4.78 -6.78 -8.21
C ALA A 157 4.68 -5.26 -8.31
N PHE A 158 4.75 -4.75 -9.53
CA PHE A 158 4.69 -3.33 -9.85
C PHE A 158 3.55 -3.08 -10.84
N VAL A 159 2.62 -2.19 -10.49
CA VAL A 159 1.37 -1.94 -11.23
C VAL A 159 1.16 -0.44 -11.44
#